data_AF-A0A6G1E877-F1
#
_entry.id   AF-A0A6G1E877-F1
#
_cell.length_a   1.000
_cell.length_b   1.000
_cell.length_c   1.000
_cell.angle_alpha   90.00
_cell.angle_beta   90.00
_cell.angle_gamma   90.00
#
_symmetry.space_group_name_H-M   'P 1'
#
loop_
_entity.id
_entity.type
_entity.pdbx_description
1 polymer ?
#
loop_
_entity_poly.entity_id
_entity_poly.type
_entity_poly.pdbx_seq_one_letter_code
_entity_poly.pdbx_strand_id
1 'polypeptide(L)'
;MEAFEVLAQDRVRYGTQLLKGEAQIWWKGVQSARTATHGPLFWVEFVRQFERRFYPATFLDKMKLNLNNYVQDKKTVAEYEIGFNQIVRFVPHVAHDEVEKARQFR
;
A
#
# COMPACT_ATOMS: atom_id res chain seq x y z
N MET A 1 -7.70 -12.52 19.89
CA MET A 1 -6.28 -12.42 19.49
C MET A 1 -5.80 -11.10 20.05
N GLU A 2 -4.96 -11.10 21.08
CA GLU A 2 -4.43 -9.85 21.64
C GLU A 2 -3.46 -9.24 20.62
N ALA A 3 -3.71 -7.99 20.24
CA ALA A 3 -2.79 -7.25 19.38
C ALA A 3 -1.58 -6.87 20.24
N PHE A 4 -0.43 -7.49 19.99
CA PHE A 4 0.82 -7.08 20.62
C PHE A 4 1.16 -5.67 20.12
N GLU A 5 1.16 -4.70 21.03
CA GLU A 5 1.51 -3.33 20.70
C GLU A 5 3.03 -3.22 20.51
N VAL A 6 3.46 -2.83 19.31
CA VAL A 6 4.87 -2.62 18.99
C VAL A 6 5.26 -1.18 19.36
N LEU A 7 6.26 -1.05 20.23
CA LEU A 7 6.86 0.23 20.60
C LEU A 7 7.31 1.00 19.35
N ALA A 8 7.08 2.32 19.34
CA ALA A 8 7.32 3.15 18.16
C ALA A 8 8.75 3.03 17.60
N GLN A 9 9.75 2.85 18.47
CA GLN A 9 11.16 2.66 18.12
C GLN A 9 11.44 1.36 17.35
N ASP A 10 10.63 0.32 17.56
CA ASP A 10 10.85 -1.01 16.98
C ASP A 10 10.02 -1.24 15.71
N ARG A 11 9.05 -0.36 15.42
CA ARG A 11 8.15 -0.49 14.26
C ARG A 11 8.89 -0.58 12.94
N VAL A 12 9.93 0.25 12.74
CA VAL A 12 10.74 0.20 11.51
C VAL A 12 11.50 -1.12 11.44
N ARG A 13 12.08 -1.58 12.56
CA ARG A 13 12.83 -2.84 12.60
C ARG A 13 11.94 -4.02 12.21
N TYR A 14 10.77 -4.15 12.82
CA TYR A 14 9.88 -5.28 12.55
C TYR A 14 9.15 -5.14 11.21
N GLY A 15 8.67 -3.94 10.87
CA GLY A 15 7.95 -3.72 9.61
C GLY A 15 8.83 -3.99 8.38
N THR A 16 10.13 -3.66 8.46
CA THR A 16 11.06 -3.88 7.35
C THR A 16 11.46 -5.34 7.15
N GLN A 17 11.34 -6.17 8.19
CA GLN A 17 11.53 -7.63 8.09
C GLN A 17 10.41 -8.31 7.27
N LEU A 18 9.25 -7.67 7.14
CA LEU A 18 8.13 -8.18 6.34
C LEU A 18 8.25 -7.85 4.84
N LEU A 19 9.20 -7.01 4.46
CA LEU A 19 9.44 -6.67 3.05
C LEU A 19 10.01 -7.88 2.30
N LYS A 20 9.50 -8.11 1.09
CA LYS A 20 9.91 -9.21 0.21
C LYS A 20 10.25 -8.69 -1.18
N GLY A 21 11.08 -9.44 -1.91
CA GLY A 21 11.42 -9.13 -3.31
C GLY A 21 12.06 -7.75 -3.47
N GLU A 22 11.56 -6.97 -4.45
CA GLU A 22 12.07 -5.63 -4.77
C GLU A 22 12.05 -4.68 -3.56
N ALA A 23 11.00 -4.75 -2.73
CA ALA A 23 10.88 -3.89 -1.56
C ALA A 23 11.98 -4.15 -0.53
N GLN A 24 12.39 -5.41 -0.36
CA GLN A 24 13.48 -5.78 0.53
C GLN A 24 14.83 -5.28 -0.01
N ILE A 25 15.06 -5.41 -1.33
CA ILE A 25 16.30 -4.96 -1.99
C ILE A 25 16.42 -3.44 -1.88
N TRP A 26 15.34 -2.72 -2.19
CA TRP A 26 15.28 -1.27 -2.06
C TRP A 26 15.58 -0.82 -0.63
N TRP A 27 14.96 -1.46 0.37
CA TRP A 27 15.15 -1.06 1.76
C TRP A 27 16.60 -1.25 2.23
N LYS A 28 17.26 -2.35 1.83
CA LYS A 28 18.70 -2.54 2.09
C LYS A 28 19.53 -1.40 1.51
N GLY A 29 19.22 -0.96 0.28
CA GLY A 29 19.88 0.20 -0.34
C GLY A 29 19.67 1.50 0.43
N VAL A 30 18.45 1.76 0.90
CA VAL A 30 18.14 2.94 1.75
C VAL A 30 18.94 2.89 3.05
N GLN A 31 19.03 1.73 3.70
CA GLN A 31 19.82 1.57 4.92
C GLN A 31 21.32 1.80 4.67
N SER A 32 21.87 1.24 3.58
CA SER A 32 23.29 1.40 3.23
C SER A 32 23.66 2.84 2.88
N ALA A 33 22.74 3.60 2.27
CA ALA A 33 22.97 5.00 1.93
C ALA A 33 22.84 5.95 3.13
N ARG A 34 22.30 5.48 4.26
CA ARG A 34 22.03 6.32 5.43
C ARG A 34 23.29 6.43 6.29
N THR A 35 23.81 7.64 6.46
CA THR A 35 24.96 7.90 7.32
C THR A 35 24.56 7.88 8.81
N ALA A 36 25.51 7.54 9.69
CA ALA A 36 25.29 7.51 11.15
C ALA A 36 24.80 8.87 11.71
N THR A 37 25.07 9.96 11.01
CA THR A 37 24.68 11.33 11.36
C THR A 37 23.17 11.59 11.23
N HIS A 38 22.42 10.74 10.51
CA HIS A 38 20.97 10.93 10.30
C HIS A 38 20.08 10.41 11.45
N GLY A 39 20.68 9.88 12.53
CA GLY A 39 19.93 9.40 13.69
C GLY A 39 19.03 8.19 13.40
N PRO A 40 18.15 7.80 14.35
CA PRO A 40 17.17 6.74 14.13
C PRO A 40 16.22 7.06 12.97
N LEU A 41 15.69 6.04 12.28
CA LEU A 41 14.63 6.23 11.29
C LEU A 41 13.30 6.04 11.97
N PHE A 42 12.42 7.04 11.92
CA PHE A 42 11.10 6.94 12.52
C PHE A 42 10.12 6.26 11.56
N TRP A 43 9.12 5.57 12.12
CA TRP A 43 8.10 4.87 11.33
C TRP A 43 7.45 5.75 10.26
N VAL A 44 7.16 7.02 10.59
CA VAL A 44 6.56 7.98 9.67
C VAL A 44 7.46 8.23 8.44
N GLU A 45 8.77 8.30 8.63
CA GLU A 45 9.71 8.52 7.52
C GLU A 45 9.85 7.28 6.65
N PHE A 46 9.83 6.08 7.26
CA PHE A 46 9.79 4.82 6.53
C PHE A 46 8.57 4.78 5.62
N VAL A 47 7.37 4.98 6.20
CA VAL A 47 6.10 4.94 5.46
C VAL A 47 6.12 5.95 4.32
N ARG A 48 6.53 7.20 4.58
CA ARG A 48 6.61 8.24 3.53
C ARG A 48 7.54 7.84 2.37
N GLN A 49 8.71 7.28 2.66
CA GLN A 49 9.65 6.85 1.61
C GLN A 49 9.12 5.63 0.84
N PHE A 50 8.52 4.69 1.56
CA PHE A 50 7.92 3.48 1.00
C PHE A 50 6.75 3.84 0.07
N GLU A 51 5.83 4.68 0.51
CA GLU A 51 4.71 5.18 -0.30
C GLU A 51 5.21 5.93 -1.53
N ARG A 52 6.21 6.81 -1.40
CA ARG A 52 6.78 7.50 -2.57
C ARG A 52 7.35 6.53 -3.61
N ARG A 53 7.94 5.42 -3.17
CA ARG A 53 8.60 4.45 -4.07
C ARG A 53 7.63 3.45 -4.71
N PHE A 54 6.65 2.98 -3.95
CA PHE A 54 5.75 1.88 -4.36
C PHE A 54 4.32 2.34 -4.66
N TYR A 55 3.95 3.54 -4.21
CA TYR A 55 2.64 4.17 -4.38
C TYR A 55 2.78 5.60 -4.93
N PRO A 56 3.50 5.81 -6.04
CA PRO A 56 3.63 7.15 -6.60
C PRO A 56 2.25 7.71 -7.01
N ALA A 57 2.10 9.03 -7.00
CA ALA A 57 0.84 9.70 -7.35
C ALA A 57 0.29 9.23 -8.71
N THR A 58 1.17 9.03 -9.69
CA THR A 58 0.82 8.51 -11.03
C THR A 58 0.23 7.10 -10.99
N PHE A 59 0.69 6.23 -10.08
CA PHE A 59 0.11 4.90 -9.88
C PHE A 59 -1.29 5.02 -9.26
N LEU A 60 -1.45 5.87 -8.24
CA LEU A 60 -2.75 6.08 -7.59
C LEU A 60 -3.78 6.68 -8.58
N ASP A 61 -3.37 7.61 -9.43
CA ASP A 61 -4.23 8.18 -10.46
C ASP A 61 -4.60 7.14 -11.52
N LYS A 62 -3.66 6.26 -11.89
CA LYS A 62 -3.96 5.10 -12.74
C LYS A 62 -4.97 4.16 -12.08
N MET A 63 -4.89 3.91 -10.77
CA MET A 63 -5.87 3.08 -10.07
C MET A 63 -7.26 3.71 -10.06
N LYS A 64 -7.37 5.02 -9.87
CA LYS A 64 -8.66 5.75 -10.01
C LYS A 64 -9.23 5.62 -11.41
N LEU A 65 -8.40 5.83 -12.44
CA LEU A 65 -8.85 5.68 -13.84
C LEU A 65 -9.27 4.25 -14.15
N ASN A 66 -8.50 3.26 -13.69
CA ASN A 66 -8.82 1.86 -13.84
C ASN A 66 -10.17 1.55 -13.18
N LEU A 67 -10.40 2.01 -11.95
CA LEU A 67 -11.65 1.80 -11.22
C LEU A 67 -12.85 2.36 -11.99
N ASN A 68 -12.75 3.60 -12.48
CA ASN A 68 -13.82 4.24 -13.26
C ASN A 68 -14.19 3.44 -14.52
N ASN A 69 -13.21 2.77 -15.14
CA ASN A 69 -13.37 2.00 -16.35
C ASN A 69 -13.53 0.49 -16.09
N TYR A 70 -13.57 0.05 -14.83
CA TYR A 70 -13.60 -1.37 -14.46
C TYR A 70 -15.04 -1.87 -14.44
N VAL A 71 -15.42 -2.61 -15.47
CA VAL A 71 -16.75 -3.22 -15.63
C VAL A 71 -16.65 -4.74 -15.64
N GLN A 72 -17.73 -5.42 -15.22
CA GLN A 72 -17.80 -6.88 -15.24
C GLN A 72 -17.53 -7.45 -16.64
N ASP A 73 -18.18 -6.92 -17.68
CA ASP A 73 -18.11 -7.40 -19.06
C ASP A 73 -18.33 -8.93 -19.13
N LYS A 74 -17.44 -9.71 -19.74
CA LYS A 74 -17.56 -11.18 -19.86
C LYS A 74 -17.10 -11.96 -18.62
N LYS A 75 -16.69 -11.28 -17.54
CA LYS A 75 -16.19 -11.92 -16.33
C LYS A 75 -17.34 -12.47 -15.49
N THR A 76 -17.08 -13.56 -14.78
CA THR A 76 -17.96 -13.98 -13.68
C THR A 76 -17.94 -12.93 -12.57
N VAL A 77 -18.98 -12.91 -11.73
CA VAL A 77 -19.06 -12.00 -10.58
C VAL A 77 -17.85 -12.18 -9.65
N ALA A 78 -17.39 -13.41 -9.45
CA ALA A 78 -16.22 -13.71 -8.61
C ALA A 78 -14.91 -13.15 -9.20
N GLU A 79 -14.69 -13.32 -10.51
CA GLU A 79 -13.50 -12.77 -11.18
C GLU A 79 -13.50 -11.24 -11.18
N TYR A 80 -14.67 -10.65 -11.40
CA TYR A 80 -14.85 -9.21 -11.32
C TYR A 80 -14.59 -8.68 -9.91
N GLU A 81 -15.18 -9.31 -8.89
CA GLU A 81 -14.99 -8.91 -7.48
C GLU A 81 -13.52 -8.94 -7.08
N ILE A 82 -12.78 -9.99 -7.46
CA ILE A 82 -11.35 -10.09 -7.16
C ILE A 82 -10.59 -8.92 -7.78
N GLY A 83 -10.80 -8.64 -9.06
CA GLY A 83 -10.11 -7.53 -9.73
C GLY A 83 -10.55 -6.15 -9.22
N PHE A 84 -11.83 -5.97 -8.91
CA PHE A 84 -12.37 -4.75 -8.32
C PHE A 84 -11.70 -4.47 -6.96
N ASN A 85 -11.67 -5.46 -6.07
CA ASN A 85 -11.02 -5.33 -4.76
C ASN A 85 -9.51 -5.08 -4.87
N GLN A 86 -8.85 -5.62 -5.90
CA GLN A 86 -7.44 -5.36 -6.18
C GLN A 86 -7.17 -3.90 -6.53
N ILE A 87 -8.13 -3.19 -7.16
CA ILE A 87 -8.02 -1.78 -7.53
C ILE A 87 -8.47 -0.89 -6.36
N VAL A 88 -9.64 -1.17 -5.76
CA VAL A 88 -10.27 -0.35 -4.72
C VAL A 88 -9.35 -0.12 -3.53
N ARG A 89 -8.56 -1.12 -3.11
CA ARG A 89 -7.61 -0.97 -1.99
C ARG A 89 -6.58 0.16 -2.17
N PHE A 90 -6.38 0.65 -3.40
CA PHE A 90 -5.49 1.77 -3.71
C PHE A 90 -6.23 3.11 -3.90
N VAL A 91 -7.55 3.13 -3.69
CA VAL A 91 -8.42 4.31 -3.82
C VAL A 91 -9.06 4.58 -2.45
N PRO A 92 -8.40 5.33 -1.54
CA PRO A 92 -8.78 5.37 -0.13
C PRO A 92 -10.22 5.80 0.16
N HIS A 93 -10.78 6.74 -0.61
CA HIS A 93 -12.16 7.20 -0.41
C HIS A 93 -13.22 6.15 -0.76
N VAL A 94 -12.86 5.13 -1.56
CA VAL A 94 -13.74 3.99 -1.87
C VAL A 94 -13.43 2.81 -0.94
N ALA A 95 -12.16 2.58 -0.62
CA ALA A 95 -11.74 1.46 0.22
C ALA A 95 -12.29 1.49 1.65
N HIS A 96 -12.52 2.69 2.20
CA HIS A 96 -12.94 2.89 3.59
C HIS A 96 -14.44 3.21 3.73
N ASP A 97 -15.20 3.23 2.62
CA ASP A 97 -16.63 3.52 2.61
C ASP A 97 -17.36 2.40 1.85
N GLU A 98 -18.03 1.52 2.59
CA GLU A 98 -18.78 0.39 2.01
C GLU A 98 -19.94 0.86 1.12
N VAL A 99 -20.54 2.02 1.39
CA VAL A 99 -21.60 2.58 0.55
C VAL A 99 -21.01 3.04 -0.77
N GLU A 100 -19.88 3.73 -0.75
CA GLU A 100 -19.21 4.17 -1.96
C GLU A 100 -18.65 2.99 -2.77
N LYS A 101 -18.11 1.98 -2.08
CA LYS A 101 -17.66 0.74 -2.68
C LYS A 101 -18.79 0.00 -3.41
N ALA A 102 -19.96 -0.13 -2.78
CA ALA A 102 -21.13 -0.73 -3.40
C ALA A 102 -21.63 0.06 -4.61
N ARG A 103 -21.58 1.40 -4.56
CA ARG A 103 -21.96 2.26 -5.71
C ARG A 103 -21.06 2.09 -6.93
N GLN A 104 -19.78 1.77 -6.71
CA GLN A 104 -18.80 1.64 -7.79
C GLN A 104 -18.70 0.22 -8.36
N PHE A 105 -19.31 -0.78 -7.71
CA PHE A 105 -19.40 -2.16 -8.20
C PHE A 105 -20.44 -2.24 -9.34
N ARG A 106 -19.99 -2.60 -10.55
CA ARG A 106 -20.76 -2.50 -11.82
C ARG A 106 -20.64 -3.72 -12.73
#